data_AF-A0A6L7EXL8-F1
#
_entry.id   AF-A0A6L7EXL8-F1
#
_cell.length_a   1.000
_cell.length_b   1.000
_cell.length_c   1.000
_cell.angle_alpha   90.00
_cell.angle_beta   90.00
_cell.angle_gamma   90.00
#
_symmetry.space_group_name_H-M   'P 1'
#
loop_
_entity.id
_entity.type
_entity.pdbx_description
1 polymer ?
#
loop_
_entity_poly.entity_id
_entity_poly.type
_entity_poly.pdbx_seq_one_letter_code
_entity_poly.pdbx_strand_id
1 'polypeptide(L)'
;MNEVVRDQAVRPGLLPTKQEREFARAQAGIVLGTRLTATRVDAEAALTGRIMERVVDIDGYRRALAANDETLNAVLTRIELGFIAKAEQIQRGSGSAFDL
;
A
#
# COMPACT_ATOMS: atom_id res chain seq x y z
N MET A 1 26.17 27.32 24.44
CA MET A 1 27.14 26.57 23.62
C MET A 1 27.87 25.62 24.53
N ASN A 2 27.61 24.32 24.40
CA ASN A 2 28.49 23.26 24.91
C ASN A 2 28.27 22.05 23.99
N GLU A 3 29.05 22.03 22.90
CA GLU A 3 29.41 20.81 22.19
C GLU A 3 30.16 19.91 23.16
N VAL A 4 29.69 18.68 23.39
CA VAL A 4 30.44 17.42 23.21
C VAL A 4 29.41 16.28 23.17
N VAL A 5 28.77 16.08 22.02
CA VAL A 5 28.12 14.78 21.68
C VAL A 5 28.79 14.27 20.41
N ARG A 6 30.11 14.07 20.51
CA ARG A 6 30.92 13.35 19.53
C ARG A 6 31.90 12.49 20.31
N ASP A 7 31.48 11.24 20.52
CA ASP A 7 32.35 10.06 20.51
C ASP A 7 31.62 8.87 21.15
N GLN A 8 30.86 8.14 20.33
CA GLN A 8 30.80 6.70 20.48
C GLN A 8 31.68 6.09 19.40
N ALA A 9 32.99 6.26 19.63
CA ALA A 9 34.02 5.49 18.96
C ALA A 9 33.71 4.01 19.14
N VAL A 10 33.53 3.31 18.02
CA VAL A 10 33.44 1.86 17.93
C VAL A 10 34.70 1.28 18.56
N ARG A 11 34.60 0.77 19.79
CA ARG A 11 35.70 0.11 20.48
C ARG A 11 35.91 -1.28 19.85
N PRO A 12 37.10 -1.57 19.27
CA PRO A 12 37.39 -2.90 18.78
C PRO A 12 37.69 -3.82 19.97
N GLY A 13 36.81 -4.78 20.26
CA GLY A 13 37.13 -5.91 21.13
C GLY A 13 36.12 -6.35 22.20
N LEU A 14 34.99 -5.66 22.42
CA LEU A 14 33.93 -6.20 23.28
C LEU A 14 32.94 -7.04 22.47
N LEU A 15 33.01 -8.36 22.66
CA LEU A 15 31.96 -9.26 22.18
C LEU A 15 30.65 -8.91 22.89
N PRO A 16 29.53 -8.77 22.16
CA PRO A 16 28.26 -8.40 22.76
C PRO A 16 27.81 -9.45 23.76
N THR A 17 27.33 -8.97 24.90
CA THR A 17 26.78 -9.79 25.98
C THR A 17 25.56 -10.59 25.48
N LYS A 18 25.16 -11.61 26.25
CA LYS A 18 23.98 -12.42 25.90
C LYS A 18 22.70 -11.55 25.82
N GLN A 19 22.54 -10.62 26.77
CA GLN A 19 21.42 -9.68 26.81
C GLN A 19 21.43 -8.71 25.62
N GLU A 20 22.60 -8.17 25.24
CA GLU A 20 22.71 -7.31 24.06
C GLU A 20 22.35 -8.05 22.77
N ARG A 21 22.72 -9.34 22.65
CA ARG A 21 22.33 -10.18 21.51
C ARG A 21 20.84 -10.47 21.47
N GLU A 22 20.22 -10.73 22.62
CA GLU A 22 18.77 -10.96 22.73
C GLU A 22 17.99 -9.68 22.40
N PHE A 23 18.42 -8.54 22.91
CA PHE A 23 17.85 -7.23 22.59
C PHE A 23 17.99 -6.90 21.09
N ALA A 24 19.17 -7.09 20.50
CA ALA A 24 19.39 -6.87 19.08
C ALA A 24 18.50 -7.77 18.20
N ARG A 25 18.28 -9.03 18.60
CA ARG A 25 17.35 -9.94 17.89
C ARG A 25 15.90 -9.46 17.99
N ALA A 26 15.46 -9.04 19.18
CA ALA A 26 14.11 -8.50 19.36
C ALA A 26 13.91 -7.24 18.51
N GLN A 27 14.88 -6.33 18.52
CA GLN A 27 14.85 -5.12 17.70
C GLN A 27 14.82 -5.44 16.20
N ALA A 28 15.63 -6.40 15.74
CA ALA A 28 15.62 -6.85 14.35
C ALA A 28 14.25 -7.42 13.94
N GLY A 29 13.60 -8.18 14.82
CA GLY A 29 12.24 -8.68 14.61
C GLY A 29 11.20 -7.55 14.45
N ILE A 30 11.27 -6.52 15.31
CA ILE A 30 10.39 -5.35 15.21
C ILE A 30 10.62 -4.60 13.90
N VAL A 31 11.88 -4.32 13.54
CA VAL A 31 12.21 -3.61 12.29
C VAL A 31 11.74 -4.40 11.07
N LEU A 32 11.93 -5.72 11.05
CA LEU A 32 11.46 -6.57 9.97
C LEU A 32 9.93 -6.54 9.87
N GLY A 33 9.23 -6.65 11.01
CA GLY A 33 7.77 -6.57 11.08
C GLY A 33 7.24 -5.23 10.55
N THR A 34 7.82 -4.11 10.99
CA THR A 34 7.45 -2.78 10.51
C THR A 34 7.68 -2.61 9.02
N ARG A 35 8.82 -3.09 8.49
CA ARG A 35 9.09 -3.06 7.03
C ARG A 35 8.07 -3.86 6.25
N LEU A 36 7.72 -5.06 6.73
CA LEU A 36 6.69 -5.88 6.09
C LEU A 36 5.34 -5.17 6.06
N THR A 37 4.94 -4.53 7.16
CA THR A 37 3.71 -3.74 7.22
C THR A 37 3.74 -2.57 6.24
N ALA A 38 4.84 -1.82 6.19
CA ALA A 38 4.99 -0.70 5.24
C ALA A 38 4.85 -1.18 3.79
N THR A 39 5.54 -2.27 3.41
CA THR A 39 5.44 -2.84 2.06
C THR A 39 4.02 -3.31 1.73
N ARG A 40 3.25 -3.82 2.70
CA ARG A 40 1.85 -4.18 2.49
C ARG A 40 0.99 -2.94 2.19
N VAL A 41 1.15 -1.88 2.98
CA VAL A 41 0.44 -0.61 2.77
C VAL A 41 0.78 -0.02 1.39
N ASP A 42 2.06 -0.02 1.01
CA ASP A 42 2.49 0.46 -0.31
C ASP A 42 1.88 -0.37 -1.45
N ALA A 43 1.83 -1.70 -1.30
CA ALA A 43 1.21 -2.59 -2.27
C ALA A 43 -0.31 -2.36 -2.41
N GLU A 44 -1.01 -2.14 -1.29
CA GLU A 44 -2.44 -1.80 -1.27
C GLU A 44 -2.71 -0.44 -1.92
N ALA A 45 -1.90 0.57 -1.63
CA ALA A 45 -1.99 1.88 -2.26
C ALA A 45 -1.76 1.79 -3.78
N ALA A 46 -0.76 1.01 -4.21
CA ALA A 46 -0.48 0.79 -5.63
C ALA A 46 -1.59 0.01 -6.35
N LEU A 47 -2.25 -0.93 -5.67
CA LEU A 47 -3.42 -1.62 -6.22
C LEU A 47 -4.60 -0.66 -6.37
N THR A 48 -4.89 0.11 -5.32
CA THR A 48 -5.99 1.08 -5.30
C THR A 48 -5.80 2.14 -6.38
N GLY A 49 -4.59 2.71 -6.50
CA GLY A 49 -4.27 3.68 -7.55
C GLY A 49 -4.51 3.13 -8.95
N ARG A 50 -4.07 1.90 -9.23
CA ARG A 50 -4.33 1.24 -10.52
C ARG A 50 -5.81 0.99 -10.79
N ILE A 51 -6.59 0.64 -9.77
CA ILE A 51 -8.06 0.51 -9.91
C ILE A 51 -8.67 1.86 -10.28
N MET A 52 -8.29 2.95 -9.58
CA MET A 52 -8.80 4.29 -9.85
C MET A 52 -8.46 4.77 -11.27
N GLU A 53 -7.22 4.62 -11.70
CA GLU A 53 -6.78 4.92 -13.08
C GLU A 53 -7.65 4.15 -14.08
N ARG A 54 -7.89 2.87 -13.83
CA ARG A 54 -8.66 2.05 -14.75
C ARG A 54 -10.14 2.41 -14.79
N VAL A 55 -10.72 2.83 -13.66
CA VAL A 55 -12.10 3.34 -13.62
C VAL A 55 -12.22 4.60 -14.46
N VAL A 56 -11.26 5.54 -14.37
CA VAL A 56 -11.25 6.76 -15.19
C VAL A 56 -11.19 6.43 -16.68
N ASP A 57 -10.33 5.48 -17.09
CA ASP A 57 -10.26 5.02 -18.48
C ASP A 57 -11.61 4.46 -18.97
N ILE A 58 -12.26 3.64 -18.13
CA ILE A 58 -13.52 2.99 -18.47
C ILE A 58 -14.66 4.02 -18.58
N ASP A 59 -14.75 4.97 -17.65
CA ASP A 59 -15.73 6.07 -17.72
C ASP A 59 -15.51 6.90 -19.00
N GLY A 60 -14.25 7.24 -19.31
CA GLY A 60 -13.90 7.96 -20.52
C GLY A 60 -14.32 7.20 -21.78
N TYR A 61 -14.02 5.90 -21.84
CA TYR A 61 -14.39 5.03 -22.96
C TYR A 61 -15.91 4.87 -23.08
N ARG A 62 -16.62 4.72 -21.96
CA ARG A 62 -18.08 4.68 -21.90
C ARG A 62 -18.69 5.95 -22.51
N ARG A 63 -18.24 7.13 -22.08
CA ARG A 63 -18.75 8.41 -22.59
C ARG A 63 -18.48 8.56 -24.09
N ALA A 64 -17.29 8.15 -24.54
CA ALA A 64 -16.94 8.18 -25.96
C ALA A 64 -17.83 7.24 -26.81
N LEU A 65 -18.15 6.05 -26.29
CA LEU A 65 -19.04 5.10 -26.97
C LEU A 65 -20.50 5.56 -26.98
N ALA A 66 -20.99 6.09 -25.86
CA ALA A 66 -22.37 6.55 -25.75
C ALA A 66 -22.64 7.83 -26.54
N ALA A 67 -21.65 8.74 -26.60
CA ALA A 67 -21.79 10.07 -27.17
C ALA A 67 -23.03 10.81 -26.61
N ASN A 68 -24.11 10.94 -27.41
CA ASN A 68 -25.38 11.57 -27.02
C ASN A 68 -26.54 10.58 -26.88
N ASP A 69 -26.29 9.27 -26.98
CA ASP A 69 -27.31 8.23 -26.83
C ASP A 69 -27.47 7.88 -25.34
N GLU A 70 -28.50 8.44 -24.71
CA GLU A 70 -28.81 8.19 -23.30
C GLU A 70 -29.19 6.73 -23.00
N THR A 71 -29.77 6.02 -23.98
CA THR A 71 -30.14 4.62 -23.80
C THR A 71 -28.89 3.75 -23.77
N LEU A 72 -27.97 3.97 -24.70
CA LEU A 72 -26.67 3.30 -24.73
C LEU A 72 -25.84 3.67 -23.48
N ASN A 73 -25.85 4.94 -23.10
CA ASN A 73 -25.21 5.44 -21.88
C ASN A 73 -25.64 4.63 -20.64
N ALA A 74 -26.95 4.46 -20.46
CA ALA A 74 -27.51 3.71 -19.34
C ALA A 74 -27.09 2.23 -19.32
N VAL A 75 -27.01 1.59 -20.50
CA VAL A 75 -26.54 0.20 -20.62
C VAL A 75 -25.06 0.10 -20.25
N LEU A 76 -24.22 0.98 -20.79
CA LEU A 76 -22.77 0.94 -20.55
C LEU A 76 -22.43 1.29 -19.10
N THR A 77 -23.18 2.19 -18.46
CA THR A 77 -23.02 2.49 -17.02
C THR A 77 -23.21 1.25 -16.14
N ARG A 78 -24.13 0.33 -16.50
CA ARG A 78 -24.28 -0.93 -15.74
C ARG A 78 -23.03 -1.81 -15.84
N ILE A 79 -22.34 -1.79 -16.98
CA ILE A 79 -21.10 -2.54 -17.18
C ILE A 79 -19.97 -1.92 -16.35
N GLU A 80 -19.85 -0.59 -16.36
CA GLU A 80 -18.89 0.15 -15.54
C GLU A 80 -19.09 -0.13 -14.04
N LEU A 81 -20.33 -0.06 -13.54
CA LEU A 81 -20.64 -0.39 -12.14
C LEU A 81 -20.28 -1.84 -11.80
N GLY A 82 -20.50 -2.78 -12.73
CA GLY A 82 -20.08 -4.17 -12.55
C GLY A 82 -18.57 -4.33 -12.43
N PHE A 83 -17.80 -3.57 -13.21
CA PHE A 83 -16.34 -3.52 -13.10
C PHE A 83 -15.91 -2.97 -11.73
N ILE A 84 -16.49 -1.84 -11.29
CA ILE A 84 -16.19 -1.22 -9.99
C ILE A 84 -16.48 -2.20 -8.84
N ALA A 85 -17.65 -2.82 -8.82
CA ALA A 85 -18.01 -3.80 -7.79
C ALA A 85 -17.04 -4.99 -7.76
N LYS A 86 -16.55 -5.43 -8.92
CA LYS A 86 -15.53 -6.49 -9.00
C LYS A 86 -14.17 -6.03 -8.48
N ALA A 87 -13.77 -4.80 -8.81
CA ALA A 87 -12.52 -4.22 -8.34
C ALA A 87 -12.51 -4.05 -6.82
N GLU A 88 -13.61 -3.59 -6.22
CA GLU A 88 -13.79 -3.53 -4.77
C GLU A 88 -13.66 -4.92 -4.13
N GLN A 89 -14.25 -5.96 -4.75
CA GLN A 89 -14.12 -7.33 -4.27
C GLN A 89 -12.66 -7.79 -4.26
N ILE A 90 -11.89 -7.47 -5.32
CA ILE A 90 -10.47 -7.82 -5.41
C ILE A 90 -9.66 -7.06 -4.35
N GLN A 91 -9.93 -5.77 -4.15
CA GLN A 91 -9.27 -4.97 -3.12
C GLN A 91 -9.52 -5.54 -1.71
N ARG A 92 -10.77 -5.87 -1.37
CA ARG A 92 -11.12 -6.53 -0.10
C ARG A 92 -10.44 -7.90 0.03
N GLY A 93 -10.43 -8.71 -1.03
CA GLY A 93 -9.83 -10.05 -1.04
C GLY A 93 -8.30 -10.05 -0.95
N SER A 94 -7.65 -8.92 -1.28
CA SER A 94 -6.19 -8.77 -1.26
C SER A 94 -5.63 -8.47 0.14
N GLY A 95 -6.48 -8.46 1.17
CA GLY A 95 -6.07 -8.25 2.56
C GLY A 95 -6.14 -6.80 3.03
N SER A 96 -6.78 -5.91 2.27
CA SER A 96 -7.04 -4.52 2.65
C SER A 96 -7.77 -4.49 3.99
N ALA A 97 -7.07 -4.08 5.06
CA ALA A 97 -7.65 -3.85 6.38
C ALA A 97 -8.41 -2.52 6.48
N PHE A 98 -8.45 -1.74 5.39
CA PHE A 98 -9.27 -0.56 5.27
C PHE A 98 -10.64 -0.96 4.72
N ASP A 99 -11.54 -1.34 5.63
CA ASP A 99 -12.97 -1.16 5.40
C ASP A 99 -13.22 0.36 5.46
N LEU A 100 -13.60 0.94 4.32
CA LEU A 100 -14.04 2.35 4.23
C LEU A 100 -15.40 2.52 4.91
#